data_AF-A0AAE9I547-F1
#
_entry.id   AF-A0AAE9I547-F1
#
_cell.length_a   1.000
_cell.length_b   1.000
_cell.length_c   1.000
_cell.angle_alpha   90.00
_cell.angle_beta   90.00
_cell.angle_gamma   90.00
#
_symmetry.space_group_name_H-M   'P 1'
#
loop_
_entity.id
_entity.type
_entity.pdbx_description
1 polymer ?
#
loop_
_entity_poly.entity_id
_entity_poly.type
_entity_poly.pdbx_seq_one_letter_code
_entity_poly.pdbx_strand_id
1 'polypeptide(L)'
;MSEGTGPFTQEGLCDIDALKTLMKDRNPGHNPYVGSSANKALRYYVQMGKGVRERLRGLVCEMPSEWDGSNNEARYRKLKEPGEFYGGDPAGYGRFMAFVGKAQFWDKTGLPPTTTEKLWFFHPLAFIRHFRKCGWLSESDLTGILHSAPSAGQRRAITLRRQLGSMANKYLITSRLRLAHFLSQVGHETGWWQHREEIGNERYFRTMYEIISSEAAAADFRSGLAHRLGVVRRDDTELSYAGRRPAEILLKAQGMDNGAANRASGGTAGDGAKFKGRGFLQITGRRNYRAYGKYKARDFLSDSNPTIIALDDSAACDTSGYFWVREVANREADKGAGREQVQRIGGLVNRGAPHKRPKHLEDRLQKFRVIWGRVNDQ
;
A
#
# COMPACT_ATOMS: atom_id res chain seq x y z
N MET A 1 -8.65 25.93 10.28
CA MET A 1 -8.83 27.26 10.89
C MET A 1 -10.10 27.23 11.69
N SER A 2 -10.10 27.77 12.91
CA SER A 2 -11.31 27.94 13.71
C SER A 2 -11.88 29.35 13.57
N GLU A 3 -13.10 29.58 14.05
CA GLU A 3 -13.57 30.92 14.39
C GLU A 3 -12.51 31.66 15.24
N GLY A 4 -12.24 32.92 14.87
CA GLY A 4 -11.26 33.79 15.52
C GLY A 4 -9.79 33.65 15.08
N THR A 5 -9.43 32.61 14.31
CA THR A 5 -8.06 32.43 13.76
C THR A 5 -8.02 32.38 12.24
N GLY A 6 -9.19 32.41 11.59
CA GLY A 6 -9.33 32.46 10.14
C GLY A 6 -9.29 33.88 9.58
N PRO A 7 -9.18 34.03 8.24
CA PRO A 7 -9.19 35.34 7.60
C PRO A 7 -10.57 36.00 7.59
N PHE A 8 -11.56 35.42 8.27
CA PHE A 8 -12.92 35.92 8.27
C PHE A 8 -13.17 36.73 9.54
N THR A 9 -13.70 37.93 9.37
CA THR A 9 -14.23 38.77 10.45
C THR A 9 -15.46 38.10 11.09
N GLN A 10 -15.89 38.58 12.26
CA GLN A 10 -17.14 38.13 12.90
C GLN A 10 -18.39 38.37 12.01
N GLU A 11 -18.26 39.23 11.00
CA GLU A 11 -19.29 39.55 10.00
C GLU A 11 -19.23 38.63 8.77
N GLY A 12 -18.33 37.64 8.75
CA GLY A 12 -18.19 36.70 7.63
C GLY A 12 -17.43 37.23 6.41
N LEU A 13 -16.94 38.47 6.45
CA LEU A 13 -16.11 39.04 5.39
C LEU A 13 -14.66 38.60 5.52
N CYS A 14 -14.05 38.24 4.39
CA CYS A 14 -12.65 37.81 4.33
C CYS A 14 -11.70 39.01 4.27
N ASP A 15 -10.88 39.17 5.30
CA ASP A 15 -9.75 40.09 5.37
C ASP A 15 -8.59 39.55 4.51
N ILE A 16 -8.21 40.34 3.51
CA ILE A 16 -7.17 39.99 2.55
C ILE A 16 -5.78 39.91 3.18
N ASP A 17 -5.47 40.74 4.17
CA ASP A 17 -4.15 40.78 4.79
C ASP A 17 -4.00 39.65 5.81
N ALA A 18 -5.07 39.32 6.53
CA ALA A 18 -5.15 38.09 7.30
C ALA A 18 -4.99 36.86 6.40
N LEU A 19 -5.64 36.85 5.22
CA LEU A 19 -5.50 35.76 4.26
C LEU A 19 -4.08 35.64 3.71
N LYS A 20 -3.42 36.75 3.33
CA LYS A 20 -2.02 36.75 2.88
C LYS A 20 -1.07 36.20 3.95
N THR A 21 -1.29 36.62 5.21
CA THR A 21 -0.53 36.15 6.37
C THR A 21 -0.70 34.64 6.54
N LEU A 22 -1.94 34.15 6.50
CA LEU A 22 -2.25 32.72 6.55
C LEU A 22 -1.60 31.95 5.39
N MET A 23 -1.59 32.53 4.19
CA MET A 23 -0.96 31.93 3.01
C MET A 23 0.57 31.94 3.10
N LYS A 24 1.18 32.56 4.12
CA LYS A 24 2.63 32.77 4.24
C LYS A 24 3.18 33.42 2.97
N ASP A 25 2.50 34.46 2.50
CA ASP A 25 2.97 35.23 1.37
C ASP A 25 4.32 35.88 1.69
N ARG A 26 5.27 35.78 0.76
CA ARG A 26 6.62 36.32 0.93
C ARG A 26 6.70 37.82 0.64
N ASN A 27 5.64 38.39 0.05
CA ASN A 27 5.57 39.82 -0.24
C ASN A 27 4.21 40.43 0.12
N PRO A 28 3.81 40.42 1.41
CA PRO A 28 2.46 40.78 1.85
C PRO A 28 2.08 42.24 1.54
N GLY A 29 3.09 43.14 1.50
CA GLY A 29 2.92 44.56 1.17
C GLY A 29 2.72 44.85 -0.32
N HIS A 30 2.97 43.90 -1.22
CA HIS A 30 2.69 44.09 -2.64
C HIS A 30 1.20 43.91 -2.89
N ASN A 31 0.47 45.02 -2.92
CA ASN A 31 -0.90 45.07 -3.43
C ASN A 31 -0.87 45.73 -4.81
N PRO A 32 -0.81 44.98 -5.93
CA PRO A 32 -0.85 45.59 -7.26
C PRO A 32 -2.21 46.26 -7.58
N TYR A 33 -3.14 46.30 -6.61
CA TYR A 33 -4.49 46.83 -6.73
C TYR A 33 -4.76 48.00 -5.77
N VAL A 34 -3.73 48.74 -5.35
CA VAL A 34 -3.90 50.00 -4.58
C VAL A 34 -4.93 50.90 -5.28
N GLY A 35 -5.91 51.41 -4.52
CA GLY A 35 -7.01 52.24 -5.04
C GLY A 35 -8.24 51.46 -5.53
N SER A 36 -8.25 50.12 -5.46
CA SER A 36 -9.43 49.29 -5.73
C SER A 36 -10.20 48.92 -4.46
N SER A 37 -11.49 48.56 -4.58
CA SER A 37 -12.28 48.09 -3.45
C SER A 37 -11.71 46.80 -2.86
N ALA A 38 -11.91 46.57 -1.56
CA ALA A 38 -11.41 45.39 -0.85
C ALA A 38 -11.80 44.07 -1.53
N ASN A 39 -13.03 43.97 -2.03
CA ASN A 39 -13.52 42.79 -2.77
C ASN A 39 -12.75 42.55 -4.07
N LYS A 40 -12.38 43.61 -4.79
CA LYS A 40 -11.62 43.51 -6.05
C LYS A 40 -10.20 43.05 -5.77
N ALA A 41 -9.56 43.60 -4.75
CA ALA A 41 -8.23 43.17 -4.29
C ALA A 41 -8.22 41.70 -3.87
N LEU A 42 -9.19 41.27 -3.05
CA LEU A 42 -9.33 39.87 -2.59
C LEU A 42 -9.52 38.91 -3.77
N ARG A 43 -10.45 39.24 -4.69
CA ARG A 43 -10.71 38.43 -5.89
C ARG A 43 -9.43 38.23 -6.70
N TYR A 44 -8.70 39.29 -6.97
CA TYR A 44 -7.49 39.18 -7.77
C TYR A 44 -6.38 38.41 -7.05
N TYR A 45 -6.20 38.62 -5.74
CA TYR A 45 -5.24 37.86 -4.96
C TYR A 45 -5.51 36.35 -5.05
N VAL A 46 -6.76 35.94 -4.87
CA VAL A 46 -7.16 34.54 -4.99
C VAL A 46 -7.01 34.01 -6.43
N GLN A 47 -7.32 34.81 -7.46
CA GLN A 47 -7.31 34.34 -8.85
C GLN A 47 -5.92 34.33 -9.48
N MET A 48 -5.12 35.37 -9.22
CA MET A 48 -3.85 35.64 -9.90
C MET A 48 -2.63 35.40 -9.01
N GLY A 49 -2.81 35.29 -7.69
CA GLY A 49 -1.73 35.00 -6.75
C GLY A 49 -1.11 33.63 -7.01
N LYS A 50 0.19 33.60 -7.31
CA LYS A 50 0.91 32.36 -7.64
C LYS A 50 0.83 31.37 -6.48
N GLY A 51 0.20 30.21 -6.72
CA GLY A 51 0.08 29.13 -5.73
C GLY A 51 -1.00 29.34 -4.66
N VAL A 52 -1.74 30.47 -4.68
CA VAL A 52 -2.76 30.78 -3.66
C VAL A 52 -3.92 29.78 -3.75
N ARG A 53 -4.45 29.53 -4.96
CA ARG A 53 -5.55 28.56 -5.14
C ARG A 53 -5.15 27.15 -4.74
N GLU A 54 -3.93 26.73 -5.04
CA GLU A 54 -3.40 25.42 -4.66
C GLU A 54 -3.34 25.26 -3.15
N ARG A 55 -2.88 26.28 -2.42
CA ARG A 55 -2.83 26.28 -0.95
C ARG A 55 -4.22 26.30 -0.33
N LEU A 56 -5.13 27.14 -0.84
CA LEU A 56 -6.52 27.23 -0.38
C LEU A 56 -7.24 25.88 -0.46
N ARG A 57 -7.00 25.08 -1.51
CA ARG A 57 -7.58 23.73 -1.65
C ARG A 57 -7.14 22.76 -0.55
N GLY A 58 -6.04 23.03 0.14
CA GLY A 58 -5.53 22.22 1.25
C GLY A 58 -6.02 22.67 2.63
N LEU A 59 -6.74 23.79 2.72
CA LEU A 59 -7.27 24.26 3.99
C LEU A 59 -8.47 23.41 4.44
N VAL A 60 -8.52 23.18 5.74
CA VAL A 60 -9.72 22.73 6.45
C VAL A 60 -10.23 23.91 7.25
N CYS A 61 -11.42 24.39 6.90
CA CYS A 61 -12.00 25.62 7.42
C CYS A 61 -13.19 25.29 8.30
N GLU A 62 -13.17 25.76 9.54
CA GLU A 62 -14.37 25.84 10.35
C GLU A 62 -15.16 27.08 9.95
N MET A 63 -16.45 26.91 9.69
CA MET A 63 -17.38 28.02 9.51
C MET A 63 -18.82 27.53 9.74
N PRO A 64 -19.76 28.40 10.10
CA PRO A 64 -21.17 28.03 10.09
C PRO A 64 -21.63 27.67 8.67
N SER A 65 -22.59 26.75 8.53
CA SER A 65 -23.10 26.32 7.22
C SER A 65 -24.00 27.39 6.60
N GLU A 66 -23.89 27.62 5.28
CA GLU A 66 -24.82 28.50 4.54
C GLU A 66 -26.24 27.94 4.51
N TRP A 67 -26.35 26.63 4.63
CA TRP A 67 -27.60 25.89 4.61
C TRP A 67 -28.34 25.90 5.95
N ASP A 68 -27.69 26.40 7.02
CA ASP A 68 -28.24 26.52 8.37
C ASP A 68 -28.78 27.93 8.61
N GLY A 69 -30.10 28.05 8.75
CA GLY A 69 -30.78 29.32 8.97
C GLY A 69 -30.62 29.90 10.38
N SER A 70 -30.13 29.12 11.35
CA SER A 70 -30.01 29.57 12.75
C SER A 70 -28.98 30.68 12.96
N ASN A 71 -28.05 30.88 12.01
CA ASN A 71 -27.00 31.90 12.07
C ASN A 71 -27.28 33.14 11.19
N ASN A 72 -28.44 33.20 10.54
CA ASN A 72 -28.77 34.23 9.54
C ASN A 72 -28.65 35.67 10.03
N GLU A 73 -29.19 35.97 11.22
CA GLU A 73 -29.13 37.31 11.81
C GLU A 73 -27.71 37.75 12.20
N ALA A 74 -26.81 36.80 12.46
CA ALA A 74 -25.40 37.09 12.68
C ALA A 74 -24.68 37.32 11.34
N ARG A 75 -24.88 36.40 10.38
CA ARG A 75 -24.17 36.40 9.09
C ARG A 75 -24.51 37.60 8.21
N TYR A 76 -25.77 37.99 8.14
CA TYR A 76 -26.24 39.02 7.20
C TYR A 76 -26.44 40.39 7.84
N ARG A 77 -26.11 40.55 9.13
CA ARG A 77 -26.32 41.77 9.92
C ARG A 77 -25.79 43.03 9.25
N LYS A 78 -24.61 42.95 8.64
CA LYS A 78 -23.95 44.11 8.03
C LYS A 78 -24.75 44.71 6.89
N LEU A 79 -25.48 43.88 6.14
CA LEU A 79 -26.17 44.34 4.93
C LEU A 79 -27.26 45.38 5.21
N LYS A 80 -27.78 45.46 6.44
CA LYS A 80 -28.78 46.46 6.87
C LYS A 80 -28.18 47.73 7.48
N GLU A 81 -26.86 47.80 7.64
CA GLU A 81 -26.21 48.96 8.25
C GLU A 81 -26.19 50.18 7.29
N PRO A 82 -26.14 51.42 7.82
CA PRO A 82 -26.08 52.61 6.98
C PRO A 82 -24.89 52.57 6.00
N GLY A 83 -25.18 52.78 4.71
CA GLY A 83 -24.17 52.75 3.65
C GLY A 83 -23.92 51.37 3.02
N GLU A 84 -24.52 50.31 3.55
CA GLU A 84 -24.47 48.96 2.98
C GLU A 84 -25.65 48.68 2.04
N PHE A 85 -25.65 47.53 1.37
CA PHE A 85 -26.55 47.24 0.25
C PHE A 85 -28.05 47.41 0.55
N TYR A 86 -28.50 47.09 1.77
CA TYR A 86 -29.88 47.29 2.24
C TYR A 86 -30.00 48.38 3.30
N GLY A 87 -28.99 49.25 3.46
CA GLY A 87 -29.02 50.38 4.38
C GLY A 87 -30.18 51.31 4.05
N GLY A 88 -31.19 51.37 4.93
CA GLY A 88 -32.41 52.14 4.71
C GLY A 88 -33.49 51.45 3.84
N ASP A 89 -33.29 50.19 3.43
CA ASP A 89 -34.27 49.37 2.70
C ASP A 89 -34.65 48.08 3.47
N PRO A 90 -35.48 48.18 4.52
CA PRO A 90 -35.92 47.01 5.28
C PRO A 90 -36.77 46.04 4.45
N ALA A 91 -37.50 46.53 3.45
CA ALA A 91 -38.32 45.70 2.58
C ALA A 91 -37.47 44.83 1.64
N GLY A 92 -36.39 45.39 1.09
CA GLY A 92 -35.39 44.66 0.31
C GLY A 92 -34.67 43.59 1.13
N TYR A 93 -34.20 43.95 2.33
CA TYR A 93 -33.60 42.98 3.25
C TYR A 93 -34.56 41.83 3.57
N GLY A 94 -35.84 42.13 3.84
CA GLY A 94 -36.86 41.11 4.08
C GLY A 94 -37.05 40.15 2.90
N ARG A 95 -37.09 40.64 1.66
CA ARG A 95 -37.15 39.80 0.46
C ARG A 95 -35.91 38.92 0.31
N PHE A 96 -34.72 39.46 0.58
CA PHE A 96 -33.47 38.72 0.56
C PHE A 96 -33.46 37.58 1.59
N MET A 97 -33.83 37.87 2.84
CA MET A 97 -33.89 36.87 3.89
C MET A 97 -34.93 35.77 3.59
N ALA A 98 -36.07 36.14 3.01
CA ALA A 98 -37.07 35.16 2.56
C ALA A 98 -36.54 34.26 1.42
N PHE A 99 -35.70 34.79 0.53
CA PHE A 99 -35.03 34.00 -0.51
C PHE A 99 -33.99 33.05 0.08
N VAL A 100 -33.10 33.55 0.94
CA VAL A 100 -32.08 32.73 1.62
C VAL A 100 -32.72 31.59 2.40
N GLY A 101 -33.78 31.88 3.16
CA GLY A 101 -34.50 30.86 3.94
C GLY A 101 -35.08 29.73 3.10
N LYS A 102 -35.45 29.96 1.83
CA LYS A 102 -35.94 28.90 0.93
C LYS A 102 -34.84 27.93 0.49
N ALA A 103 -33.58 28.36 0.47
CA ALA A 103 -32.45 27.53 0.10
C ALA A 103 -31.88 26.74 1.29
N GLN A 104 -32.27 27.09 2.52
CA GLN A 104 -31.77 26.49 3.75
C GLN A 104 -32.58 25.25 4.13
N PHE A 105 -31.87 24.18 4.48
CA PHE A 105 -32.46 22.87 4.75
C PHE A 105 -31.77 22.13 5.92
N TRP A 106 -30.85 22.79 6.64
CA TRP A 106 -30.05 22.14 7.69
C TRP A 106 -30.92 21.51 8.78
N ASP A 107 -32.03 22.16 9.12
CA ASP A 107 -33.03 21.68 10.08
C ASP A 107 -33.68 20.34 9.65
N LYS A 108 -33.60 19.98 8.37
CA LYS A 108 -34.10 18.70 7.84
C LYS A 108 -33.06 17.58 7.83
N THR A 109 -31.79 17.88 8.12
CA THR A 109 -30.70 16.90 8.03
C THR A 109 -30.58 16.01 9.27
N GLY A 110 -31.15 16.42 10.40
CA GLY A 110 -30.92 15.78 11.70
C GLY A 110 -29.55 16.06 12.30
N LEU A 111 -28.71 16.88 11.65
CA LEU A 111 -27.45 17.35 12.18
C LEU A 111 -27.67 18.45 13.24
N PRO A 112 -26.78 18.57 14.24
CA PRO A 112 -26.87 19.64 15.22
C PRO A 112 -26.74 21.02 14.55
N PRO A 113 -27.35 22.07 15.15
CA PRO A 113 -27.17 23.45 14.68
C PRO A 113 -25.69 23.85 14.68
N THR A 114 -25.28 24.60 13.65
CA THR A 114 -23.91 25.13 13.54
C THR A 114 -23.63 26.26 14.51
N THR A 115 -24.64 26.72 15.25
CA THR A 115 -24.51 27.67 16.37
C THR A 115 -23.99 27.01 17.65
N THR A 116 -24.12 25.68 17.78
CA THR A 116 -23.67 24.91 18.96
C THR A 116 -22.51 23.99 18.65
N GLU A 117 -22.39 23.52 17.41
CA GLU A 117 -21.38 22.55 16.99
C GLU A 117 -20.50 23.10 15.86
N LYS A 118 -19.22 22.75 15.90
CA LYS A 118 -18.23 23.20 14.91
C LYS A 118 -18.29 22.35 13.65
N LEU A 119 -18.50 22.99 12.51
CA LEU A 119 -18.51 22.34 11.20
C LEU A 119 -17.25 22.64 10.41
N TRP A 120 -16.58 21.60 9.92
CA TRP A 120 -15.33 21.70 9.19
C TRP A 120 -15.51 21.34 7.71
N PHE A 121 -15.11 22.26 6.84
CA PHE A 121 -15.16 22.13 5.39
C PHE A 121 -13.77 21.93 4.82
N PHE A 122 -13.68 21.14 3.75
CA PHE A 122 -12.46 20.92 3.00
C PHE A 122 -12.80 20.78 1.51
N HIS A 123 -11.82 21.01 0.63
CA HIS A 123 -12.04 20.80 -0.79
C HIS A 123 -12.22 19.30 -1.10
N PRO A 124 -13.39 18.83 -1.54
CA PRO A 124 -13.72 17.40 -1.58
C PRO A 124 -12.77 16.62 -2.50
N LEU A 125 -12.45 17.16 -3.68
CA LEU A 125 -11.51 16.51 -4.59
C LEU A 125 -10.07 16.51 -4.08
N ALA A 126 -9.65 17.51 -3.30
CA ALA A 126 -8.30 17.55 -2.76
C ALA A 126 -8.15 16.51 -1.64
N PHE A 127 -9.18 16.40 -0.80
CA PHE A 127 -9.30 15.35 0.20
C PHE A 127 -9.27 13.96 -0.44
N ILE A 128 -10.15 13.70 -1.42
CA ILE A 128 -10.17 12.41 -2.15
C ILE A 128 -8.80 12.12 -2.77
N ARG A 129 -8.19 13.08 -3.46
CA ARG A 129 -6.85 12.91 -4.07
C ARG A 129 -5.76 12.66 -3.03
N HIS A 130 -5.86 13.25 -1.85
CA HIS A 130 -4.92 13.00 -0.75
C HIS A 130 -5.07 11.56 -0.25
N PHE A 131 -6.29 11.15 0.09
CA PHE A 131 -6.56 9.79 0.60
C PHE A 131 -6.33 8.68 -0.44
N ARG A 132 -6.49 8.97 -1.74
CA ARG A 132 -6.11 8.02 -2.82
C ARG A 132 -4.62 7.65 -2.77
N LYS A 133 -3.75 8.47 -2.18
CA LYS A 133 -2.32 8.15 -2.01
C LYS A 133 -2.08 7.08 -0.95
N CYS A 134 -3.04 6.84 -0.06
CA CYS A 134 -2.93 5.81 0.98
C CYS A 134 -3.00 4.39 0.40
N GLY A 135 -3.42 4.23 -0.87
CA GLY A 135 -3.42 2.94 -1.56
C GLY A 135 -4.32 1.90 -0.89
N TRP A 136 -5.33 2.33 -0.13
CA TRP A 136 -6.24 1.42 0.56
C TRP A 136 -7.07 0.65 -0.46
N LEU A 137 -6.97 -0.67 -0.41
CA LEU A 137 -7.82 -1.56 -1.16
C LEU A 137 -9.04 -1.88 -0.29
N SER A 138 -10.23 -1.71 -0.84
CA SER A 138 -11.45 -2.27 -0.28
C SER A 138 -11.53 -3.78 -0.55
N GLU A 139 -12.50 -4.45 0.06
CA GLU A 139 -12.80 -5.84 -0.24
C GLU A 139 -13.24 -6.03 -1.70
N SER A 140 -14.05 -5.11 -2.22
CA SER A 140 -14.48 -5.10 -3.62
C SER A 140 -13.29 -4.95 -4.57
N ASP A 141 -12.33 -4.06 -4.24
CA ASP A 141 -11.12 -3.87 -5.03
C ASP A 141 -10.30 -5.16 -5.11
N LEU A 142 -10.03 -5.81 -3.97
CA LEU A 142 -9.26 -7.06 -3.94
C LEU A 142 -9.97 -8.19 -4.67
N THR A 143 -11.28 -8.32 -4.52
CA THR A 143 -12.10 -9.30 -5.26
C THR A 143 -11.97 -9.07 -6.76
N GLY A 144 -12.07 -7.81 -7.22
CA GLY A 144 -11.91 -7.45 -8.62
C GLY A 144 -10.49 -7.72 -9.13
N ILE A 145 -9.46 -7.31 -8.39
CA ILE A 145 -8.05 -7.52 -8.75
C ILE A 145 -7.71 -9.00 -8.86
N LEU A 146 -8.22 -9.82 -7.93
CA LEU A 146 -7.95 -11.25 -7.83
C LEU A 146 -9.06 -12.12 -8.43
N HIS A 147 -9.87 -11.60 -9.34
CA HIS A 147 -11.02 -12.33 -9.92
C HIS A 147 -10.65 -13.66 -10.59
N SER A 148 -9.42 -13.80 -11.12
CA SER A 148 -8.93 -15.08 -11.69
C SER A 148 -8.31 -16.03 -10.65
N ALA A 149 -8.16 -15.61 -9.39
CA ALA A 149 -7.72 -16.48 -8.31
C ALA A 149 -8.86 -17.44 -7.90
N PRO A 150 -8.56 -18.66 -7.44
CA PRO A 150 -9.56 -19.53 -6.83
C PRO A 150 -10.19 -18.87 -5.59
N SER A 151 -11.44 -19.24 -5.26
CA SER A 151 -12.19 -18.59 -4.17
C SER A 151 -11.48 -18.66 -2.82
N ALA A 152 -10.75 -19.74 -2.54
CA ALA A 152 -9.95 -19.85 -1.32
C ALA A 152 -8.83 -18.80 -1.25
N GLY A 153 -8.17 -18.55 -2.38
CA GLY A 153 -7.15 -17.51 -2.53
C GLY A 153 -7.71 -16.10 -2.38
N GLN A 154 -8.84 -15.83 -3.05
CA GLN A 154 -9.55 -14.54 -2.93
C GLN A 154 -9.93 -14.27 -1.46
N ARG A 155 -10.59 -15.22 -0.80
CA ARG A 155 -10.96 -15.10 0.62
C ARG A 155 -9.76 -14.79 1.49
N ARG A 156 -8.64 -15.52 1.31
CA ARG A 156 -7.43 -15.26 2.10
C ARG A 156 -6.91 -13.84 1.88
N ALA A 157 -6.78 -13.40 0.63
CA ALA A 157 -6.29 -12.06 0.33
C ALA A 157 -7.19 -10.96 0.93
N ILE A 158 -8.52 -11.15 0.90
CA ILE A 158 -9.50 -10.25 1.52
C ILE A 158 -9.34 -10.21 3.04
N THR A 159 -9.21 -11.36 3.70
CA THR A 159 -8.97 -11.42 5.16
C THR A 159 -7.67 -10.69 5.54
N LEU A 160 -6.64 -10.78 4.69
CA LEU A 160 -5.34 -10.16 4.88
C LEU A 160 -5.27 -8.68 4.49
N ARG A 161 -6.36 -8.08 4.01
CA ARG A 161 -6.37 -6.73 3.42
C ARG A 161 -5.69 -5.67 4.28
N ARG A 162 -5.90 -5.70 5.60
CA ARG A 162 -5.28 -4.75 6.55
C ARG A 162 -3.78 -4.99 6.68
N GLN A 163 -3.36 -6.24 6.81
CA GLN A 163 -1.96 -6.66 6.93
C GLN A 163 -1.20 -6.37 5.63
N LEU A 164 -1.83 -6.64 4.48
CA LEU A 164 -1.33 -6.33 3.15
C LEU A 164 -1.14 -4.82 2.97
N GLY A 165 -2.13 -4.01 3.36
CA GLY A 165 -2.03 -2.55 3.29
C GLY A 165 -0.94 -1.98 4.21
N SER A 166 -0.83 -2.49 5.44
CA SER A 166 0.25 -2.11 6.37
C SER A 166 1.63 -2.45 5.81
N MET A 167 1.79 -3.67 5.29
CA MET A 167 3.00 -4.14 4.62
C MET A 167 3.34 -3.26 3.40
N ALA A 168 2.37 -3.03 2.51
CA ALA A 168 2.59 -2.25 1.31
C ALA A 168 3.06 -0.81 1.65
N ASN A 169 2.45 -0.17 2.64
CA ASN A 169 2.89 1.14 3.12
C ASN A 169 4.29 1.10 3.73
N LYS A 170 4.56 0.15 4.61
CA LYS A 170 5.86 -0.02 5.27
C LYS A 170 7.00 -0.20 4.26
N TYR A 171 6.76 -0.97 3.20
CA TYR A 171 7.75 -1.34 2.19
C TYR A 171 7.66 -0.53 0.90
N LEU A 172 6.88 0.56 0.91
CA LEU A 172 6.67 1.48 -0.21
C LEU A 172 6.18 0.76 -1.50
N ILE A 173 5.40 -0.30 -1.37
CA ILE A 173 4.72 -0.99 -2.47
C ILE A 173 3.38 -0.29 -2.76
N THR A 174 3.42 1.05 -2.85
CA THR A 174 2.24 1.92 -2.84
C THR A 174 1.86 2.42 -4.24
N SER A 175 2.76 2.34 -5.23
CA SER A 175 2.38 2.60 -6.61
C SER A 175 1.60 1.40 -7.16
N ARG A 176 0.64 1.70 -8.04
CA ARG A 176 -0.16 0.68 -8.74
C ARG A 176 0.70 -0.38 -9.41
N LEU A 177 1.80 0.05 -10.03
CA LEU A 177 2.71 -0.82 -10.75
C LEU A 177 3.48 -1.75 -9.81
N ARG A 178 4.00 -1.23 -8.69
CA ARG A 178 4.64 -2.04 -7.64
C ARG A 178 3.66 -3.05 -7.06
N LEU A 179 2.43 -2.62 -6.76
CA LEU A 179 1.39 -3.49 -6.23
C LEU A 179 1.05 -4.61 -7.22
N ALA A 180 0.83 -4.30 -8.50
CA ALA A 180 0.51 -5.32 -9.50
C ALA A 180 1.64 -6.35 -9.68
N HIS A 181 2.89 -5.88 -9.74
CA HIS A 181 4.05 -6.77 -9.76
C HIS A 181 4.12 -7.63 -8.50
N PHE A 182 3.96 -7.06 -7.31
CA PHE A 182 3.99 -7.80 -6.05
C PHE A 182 2.89 -8.88 -5.99
N LEU A 183 1.63 -8.49 -6.21
CA LEU A 183 0.48 -9.40 -6.14
C LEU A 183 0.58 -10.54 -7.18
N SER A 184 1.12 -10.27 -8.37
CA SER A 184 1.30 -11.30 -9.40
C SER A 184 2.40 -12.31 -9.07
N GLN A 185 3.51 -11.85 -8.48
CA GLN A 185 4.55 -12.75 -8.00
C GLN A 185 4.05 -13.59 -6.82
N VAL A 186 3.35 -12.97 -5.85
CA VAL A 186 2.68 -13.73 -4.78
C VAL A 186 1.72 -14.75 -5.37
N GLY A 187 0.87 -14.33 -6.30
CA GLY A 187 -0.09 -15.22 -6.96
C GLY A 187 0.60 -16.40 -7.66
N HIS A 188 1.79 -16.21 -8.18
CA HIS A 188 2.57 -17.31 -8.75
C HIS A 188 3.17 -18.23 -7.67
N GLU A 189 3.91 -17.67 -6.71
CA GLU A 189 4.65 -18.43 -5.69
C GLU A 189 3.75 -19.24 -4.75
N THR A 190 2.47 -18.85 -4.62
CA THR A 190 1.55 -19.41 -3.62
C THR A 190 0.37 -20.16 -4.22
N GLY A 191 0.34 -20.34 -5.54
CA GLY A 191 -0.82 -20.90 -6.23
C GLY A 191 -2.06 -20.04 -6.03
N TRP A 192 -1.96 -18.74 -6.31
CA TRP A 192 -3.00 -17.72 -6.11
C TRP A 192 -3.43 -17.57 -4.64
N TRP A 193 -2.51 -17.21 -3.76
CA TRP A 193 -2.77 -16.93 -2.33
C TRP A 193 -3.28 -18.13 -1.52
N GLN A 194 -3.20 -19.35 -2.06
CA GLN A 194 -3.68 -20.53 -1.36
C GLN A 194 -2.72 -20.98 -0.27
N HIS A 195 -1.42 -20.84 -0.52
CA HIS A 195 -0.36 -21.30 0.37
C HIS A 195 0.47 -20.16 0.95
N ARG A 196 1.03 -20.39 2.14
CA ARG A 196 1.94 -19.45 2.83
C ARG A 196 3.19 -20.14 3.35
N GLU A 197 3.32 -21.42 3.04
CA GLU A 197 4.50 -22.22 3.31
C GLU A 197 4.60 -23.34 2.28
N GLU A 198 5.83 -23.82 2.11
CA GLU A 198 6.12 -24.99 1.31
C GLU A 198 5.50 -26.23 1.95
N ILE A 199 4.77 -27.00 1.14
CA ILE A 199 4.11 -28.23 1.54
C ILE A 199 4.99 -29.41 1.15
N GLY A 200 5.31 -30.24 2.12
CA GLY A 200 6.12 -31.44 1.94
C GLY A 200 6.12 -32.28 3.21
N ASN A 201 6.44 -33.56 3.09
CA ASN A 201 6.72 -34.43 4.24
C ASN A 201 8.22 -34.37 4.60
N GLU A 202 8.61 -35.06 5.66
CA GLU A 202 10.01 -35.09 6.10
C GLU A 202 10.96 -35.57 5.01
N ARG A 203 10.59 -36.64 4.27
CA ARG A 203 11.37 -37.17 3.16
C ARG A 203 11.58 -36.11 2.06
N TYR A 204 10.53 -35.37 1.70
CA TYR A 204 10.60 -34.27 0.74
C TYR A 204 11.64 -33.22 1.17
N PHE A 205 11.54 -32.72 2.41
CA PHE A 205 12.43 -31.65 2.88
C PHE A 205 13.87 -32.15 3.01
N ARG A 206 14.05 -33.39 3.46
CA ARG A 206 15.36 -34.06 3.46
C ARG A 206 15.96 -34.07 2.06
N THR A 207 15.25 -34.61 1.07
CA THR A 207 15.75 -34.72 -0.32
C THR A 207 16.04 -33.36 -0.97
N MET A 208 15.33 -32.30 -0.58
CA MET A 208 15.45 -30.98 -1.18
C MET A 208 16.45 -30.05 -0.48
N TYR A 209 16.71 -30.24 0.82
CA TYR A 209 17.41 -29.26 1.65
C TYR A 209 18.45 -29.85 2.61
N GLU A 210 18.51 -31.18 2.80
CA GLU A 210 19.49 -31.84 3.66
C GLU A 210 20.48 -32.65 2.84
N ILE A 211 21.74 -32.71 3.31
CA ILE A 211 22.74 -33.56 2.69
C ILE A 211 22.33 -35.01 2.91
N ILE A 212 22.16 -35.75 1.82
CA ILE A 212 21.82 -37.17 1.81
C ILE A 212 22.99 -37.99 1.30
N SER A 213 23.10 -39.25 1.71
CA SER A 213 24.08 -40.18 1.14
C SER A 213 23.73 -40.54 -0.31
N SER A 214 24.69 -41.10 -1.05
CA SER A 214 24.45 -41.61 -2.39
C SER A 214 23.39 -42.73 -2.40
N GLU A 215 23.35 -43.57 -1.37
CA GLU A 215 22.35 -44.64 -1.22
C GLU A 215 20.95 -44.05 -1.01
N ALA A 216 20.83 -43.01 -0.18
CA ALA A 216 19.57 -42.31 0.04
C ALA A 216 19.10 -41.59 -1.24
N ALA A 217 20.01 -40.99 -2.00
CA ALA A 217 19.71 -40.42 -3.30
C ALA A 217 19.22 -41.50 -4.29
N ALA A 218 19.91 -42.63 -4.37
CA ALA A 218 19.49 -43.77 -5.19
C ALA A 218 18.09 -44.27 -4.80
N ALA A 219 17.79 -44.37 -3.51
CA ALA A 219 16.46 -44.73 -3.02
C ALA A 219 15.37 -43.72 -3.42
N ASP A 220 15.68 -42.41 -3.43
CA ASP A 220 14.77 -41.36 -3.90
C ASP A 220 14.57 -41.39 -5.43
N PHE A 221 15.58 -41.81 -6.19
CA PHE A 221 15.49 -42.08 -7.63
C PHE A 221 14.54 -43.25 -7.90
N ARG A 222 14.79 -44.42 -7.28
CA ARG A 222 13.98 -45.64 -7.44
C ARG A 222 12.52 -45.44 -7.06
N SER A 223 12.23 -44.67 -6.01
CA SER A 223 10.84 -44.41 -5.61
C SER A 223 10.11 -43.37 -6.49
N GLY A 224 10.76 -42.87 -7.55
CA GLY A 224 10.25 -41.81 -8.41
C GLY A 224 10.13 -40.44 -7.74
N LEU A 225 10.63 -40.28 -6.51
CA LEU A 225 10.53 -39.02 -5.78
C LEU A 225 11.38 -37.95 -6.46
N ALA A 226 12.64 -38.30 -6.80
CA ALA A 226 13.55 -37.38 -7.49
C ALA A 226 12.97 -36.86 -8.82
N HIS A 227 12.26 -37.71 -9.56
CA HIS A 227 11.57 -37.35 -10.81
C HIS A 227 10.44 -36.35 -10.56
N ARG A 228 9.55 -36.62 -9.59
CA ARG A 228 8.46 -35.70 -9.23
C ARG A 228 8.95 -34.35 -8.75
N LEU A 229 10.11 -34.32 -8.09
CA LEU A 229 10.77 -33.09 -7.64
C LEU A 229 11.46 -32.31 -8.78
N GLY A 230 11.59 -32.90 -9.97
CA GLY A 230 12.26 -32.29 -11.11
C GLY A 230 13.76 -32.03 -10.87
N VAL A 231 14.39 -32.84 -10.02
CA VAL A 231 15.83 -32.76 -9.74
C VAL A 231 16.66 -33.77 -10.55
N VAL A 232 15.97 -34.63 -11.31
CA VAL A 232 16.55 -35.57 -12.28
C VAL A 232 16.69 -34.86 -13.63
N ARG A 233 17.88 -34.95 -14.22
CA ARG A 233 18.23 -34.47 -15.56
C ARG A 233 17.79 -35.49 -16.60
N ARG A 234 17.66 -35.07 -17.85
CA ARG A 234 17.15 -35.91 -18.94
C ARG A 234 17.97 -37.19 -19.14
N ASP A 235 19.27 -37.13 -18.88
CA ASP A 235 20.28 -38.15 -19.13
C ASP A 235 20.76 -38.87 -17.86
N ASP A 236 20.17 -38.59 -16.70
CA ASP A 236 20.57 -39.26 -15.47
C ASP A 236 20.18 -40.75 -15.47
N THR A 237 21.15 -41.60 -15.19
CA THR A 237 20.94 -42.92 -14.58
C THR A 237 20.87 -42.80 -13.05
N GLU A 238 20.35 -43.83 -12.37
CA GLU A 238 20.37 -43.91 -10.91
C GLU A 238 21.76 -43.65 -10.33
N LEU A 239 22.79 -44.30 -10.90
CA LEU A 239 24.18 -44.16 -10.45
C LEU A 239 24.68 -42.71 -10.62
N SER A 240 24.43 -42.11 -11.78
CA SER A 240 24.86 -40.72 -12.04
C SER A 240 24.15 -39.71 -11.13
N TYR A 241 22.85 -39.89 -10.89
CA TYR A 241 22.07 -39.08 -9.96
C TYR A 241 22.58 -39.24 -8.53
N ALA A 242 22.75 -40.48 -8.08
CA ALA A 242 23.23 -40.81 -6.73
C ALA A 242 24.64 -40.29 -6.45
N GLY A 243 25.52 -40.28 -7.46
CA GLY A 243 26.87 -39.72 -7.36
C GLY A 243 26.90 -38.20 -7.26
N ARG A 244 26.07 -37.49 -8.03
CA ARG A 244 26.09 -36.00 -8.07
C ARG A 244 25.24 -35.32 -7.01
N ARG A 245 24.13 -35.95 -6.60
CA ARG A 245 23.09 -35.29 -5.78
C ARG A 245 23.59 -34.84 -4.39
N PRO A 246 24.39 -35.61 -3.64
CA PRO A 246 24.91 -35.18 -2.35
C PRO A 246 25.69 -33.86 -2.43
N ALA A 247 26.57 -33.73 -3.43
CA ALA A 247 27.37 -32.52 -3.63
C ALA A 247 26.52 -31.31 -4.01
N GLU A 248 25.49 -31.49 -4.86
CA GLU A 248 24.55 -30.42 -5.21
C GLU A 248 23.76 -29.92 -3.99
N ILE A 249 23.26 -30.83 -3.15
CA ILE A 249 22.52 -30.42 -1.95
C ILE A 249 23.46 -29.78 -0.93
N LEU A 250 24.71 -30.25 -0.81
CA LEU A 250 25.73 -29.59 0.03
C LEU A 250 25.92 -28.13 -0.37
N LEU A 251 26.15 -27.84 -1.66
CA LEU A 251 26.29 -26.47 -2.16
C LEU A 251 25.03 -25.63 -1.87
N LYS A 252 23.85 -26.22 -2.06
CA LYS A 252 22.58 -25.56 -1.74
C LYS A 252 22.47 -25.25 -0.24
N ALA A 253 22.77 -26.21 0.63
CA ALA A 253 22.70 -26.08 2.08
C ALA A 253 23.68 -25.03 2.61
N GLN A 254 24.91 -24.99 2.09
CA GLN A 254 25.90 -23.93 2.31
C GLN A 254 25.37 -22.55 1.93
N GLY A 255 24.64 -22.44 0.81
CA GLY A 255 23.97 -21.19 0.41
C GLY A 255 22.85 -20.73 1.35
N MET A 256 22.37 -21.60 2.24
CA MET A 256 21.25 -21.34 3.16
C MET A 256 21.67 -21.31 4.63
N ASP A 257 22.94 -21.56 4.94
CA ASP A 257 23.44 -21.88 6.29
C ASP A 257 22.71 -23.08 6.94
N ASN A 258 22.14 -23.98 6.15
CA ASN A 258 21.37 -25.12 6.67
C ASN A 258 22.27 -26.31 7.00
N GLY A 259 21.84 -27.13 7.96
CA GLY A 259 22.35 -28.48 8.13
C GLY A 259 23.73 -28.54 8.78
N ALA A 260 24.21 -29.75 9.01
CA ALA A 260 25.47 -30.00 9.72
C ALA A 260 26.71 -29.42 9.02
N ALA A 261 26.65 -29.19 7.70
CA ALA A 261 27.73 -28.53 6.95
C ALA A 261 27.96 -27.06 7.36
N ASN A 262 27.00 -26.44 8.06
CA ASN A 262 27.07 -25.05 8.50
C ASN A 262 27.05 -24.95 10.04
N ARG A 263 27.63 -25.93 10.75
CA ARG A 263 27.70 -25.95 12.23
C ARG A 263 28.29 -24.67 12.85
N ALA A 264 29.31 -24.07 12.22
CA ALA A 264 29.88 -22.79 12.67
C ALA A 264 28.85 -21.63 12.62
N SER A 265 27.87 -21.72 11.73
CA SER A 265 26.72 -20.82 11.65
C SER A 265 25.49 -21.38 12.38
N GLY A 266 25.65 -22.33 13.31
CA GLY A 266 24.55 -22.94 14.07
C GLY A 266 23.64 -23.88 13.27
N GLY A 267 24.10 -24.35 12.11
CA GLY A 267 23.37 -25.31 11.28
C GLY A 267 23.28 -26.70 11.93
N THR A 268 22.09 -27.30 11.89
CA THR A 268 21.77 -28.60 12.51
C THR A 268 20.97 -29.49 11.57
N ALA A 269 21.03 -30.82 11.77
CA ALA A 269 20.17 -31.74 11.02
C ALA A 269 18.68 -31.39 11.27
N GLY A 270 17.87 -31.38 10.21
CA GLY A 270 16.46 -30.99 10.26
C GLY A 270 16.21 -29.51 9.90
N ASP A 271 17.27 -28.72 9.71
CA ASP A 271 17.19 -27.33 9.24
C ASP A 271 16.42 -27.18 7.92
N GLY A 272 16.47 -28.19 7.06
CA GLY A 272 15.71 -28.22 5.81
C GLY A 272 14.20 -28.07 6.03
N ALA A 273 13.63 -28.87 6.93
CA ALA A 273 12.21 -28.80 7.29
C ALA A 273 11.92 -27.59 8.18
N LYS A 274 12.82 -27.30 9.12
CA LYS A 274 12.67 -26.20 10.08
C LYS A 274 12.66 -24.83 9.40
N PHE A 275 13.55 -24.60 8.43
CA PHE A 275 13.67 -23.36 7.66
C PHE A 275 13.18 -23.51 6.21
N LYS A 276 12.15 -24.33 6.00
CA LYS A 276 11.43 -24.42 4.73
C LYS A 276 10.82 -23.08 4.30
N GLY A 277 10.42 -22.97 3.03
CA GLY A 277 9.80 -21.76 2.51
C GLY A 277 8.57 -21.31 3.32
N ARG A 278 8.53 -20.05 3.78
CA ARG A 278 7.35 -19.43 4.42
C ARG A 278 7.14 -17.97 4.01
N GLY A 279 5.90 -17.51 4.14
CA GLY A 279 5.43 -16.22 3.65
C GLY A 279 4.92 -16.30 2.21
N PHE A 280 4.40 -15.21 1.67
CA PHE A 280 3.84 -15.18 0.32
C PHE A 280 4.88 -15.11 -0.80
N LEU A 281 6.10 -14.63 -0.49
CA LEU A 281 7.25 -14.70 -1.40
C LEU A 281 8.34 -15.68 -0.91
N GLN A 282 7.98 -16.57 0.03
CA GLN A 282 8.76 -17.75 0.43
C GLN A 282 10.24 -17.45 0.77
N ILE A 283 10.51 -16.97 2.00
CA ILE A 283 11.88 -16.99 2.51
C ILE A 283 12.26 -18.42 2.93
N THR A 284 13.46 -18.86 2.54
CA THR A 284 13.93 -20.24 2.79
C THR A 284 15.36 -20.24 3.31
N GLY A 285 15.66 -21.12 4.26
CA GLY A 285 17.00 -21.33 4.80
C GLY A 285 17.32 -20.48 6.03
N ARG A 286 18.09 -21.06 6.96
CA ARG A 286 18.51 -20.46 8.24
C ARG A 286 19.08 -19.06 8.08
N ARG A 287 19.92 -18.84 7.07
CA ARG A 287 20.50 -17.53 6.74
C ARG A 287 19.43 -16.45 6.57
N ASN A 288 18.37 -16.74 5.83
CA ASN A 288 17.29 -15.79 5.54
C ASN A 288 16.41 -15.55 6.77
N TYR A 289 16.11 -16.61 7.53
CA TYR A 289 15.39 -16.50 8.80
C TYR A 289 16.16 -15.67 9.83
N ARG A 290 17.47 -15.88 9.95
CA ARG A 290 18.35 -15.07 10.82
C ARG A 290 18.35 -13.61 10.40
N ALA A 291 18.51 -13.34 9.11
CA ALA A 291 18.54 -11.96 8.59
C ALA A 291 17.21 -11.24 8.87
N TYR A 292 16.08 -11.90 8.63
CA TYR A 292 14.76 -11.35 8.95
C TYR A 292 14.56 -11.16 10.46
N GLY A 293 15.01 -12.11 11.30
CA GLY A 293 14.96 -11.98 12.75
C GLY A 293 15.78 -10.82 13.30
N LYS A 294 16.99 -10.60 12.76
CA LYS A 294 17.80 -9.41 13.08
C LYS A 294 17.07 -8.13 12.71
N TYR A 295 16.48 -8.06 11.51
CA TYR A 295 15.70 -6.90 11.06
C TYR A 295 14.47 -6.63 11.95
N LYS A 296 13.80 -7.68 12.44
CA LYS A 296 12.64 -7.59 13.32
C LYS A 296 12.98 -7.46 14.80
N ALA A 297 14.25 -7.56 15.18
CA ALA A 297 14.69 -7.74 16.57
C ALA A 297 13.89 -8.85 17.29
N ARG A 298 13.66 -9.98 16.60
CA ARG A 298 12.88 -11.12 17.09
C ARG A 298 13.53 -12.43 16.69
N ASP A 299 13.49 -13.42 17.57
CA ASP A 299 13.97 -14.75 17.26
C ASP A 299 13.01 -15.52 16.33
N PHE A 300 13.57 -16.07 15.25
CA PHE A 300 12.90 -16.99 14.33
C PHE A 300 13.73 -18.27 14.10
N LEU A 301 14.71 -18.56 14.96
CA LEU A 301 15.61 -19.71 14.83
C LEU A 301 15.31 -20.84 15.82
N SER A 302 14.68 -20.56 16.96
CA SER A 302 14.25 -21.61 17.91
C SER A 302 13.10 -22.45 17.33
N ASP A 303 12.98 -23.72 17.71
CA ASP A 303 12.21 -24.75 16.97
C ASP A 303 10.82 -24.34 16.46
N SER A 304 9.95 -23.81 17.34
CA SER A 304 8.59 -23.41 16.96
C SER A 304 8.53 -22.03 16.29
N ASN A 305 9.55 -21.18 16.46
CA ASN A 305 9.50 -19.78 16.03
C ASN A 305 9.46 -19.58 14.49
N PRO A 306 10.15 -20.38 13.64
CA PRO A 306 10.00 -20.29 12.19
C PRO A 306 8.55 -20.39 11.71
N THR A 307 7.72 -21.19 12.40
CA THR A 307 6.32 -21.43 12.01
C THR A 307 5.45 -20.18 12.14
N ILE A 308 5.86 -19.20 12.96
CA ILE A 308 5.13 -17.94 13.15
C ILE A 308 4.94 -17.21 11.82
N ILE A 309 5.92 -17.25 10.91
CA ILE A 309 5.79 -16.64 9.57
C ILE A 309 4.66 -17.31 8.75
N ALA A 310 4.36 -18.59 9.03
CA ALA A 310 3.28 -19.36 8.42
C ALA A 310 2.03 -19.55 9.30
N LEU A 311 1.98 -18.98 10.52
CA LEU A 311 0.78 -18.95 11.36
C LEU A 311 0.22 -17.54 11.58
N ASP A 312 1.07 -16.51 11.72
CA ASP A 312 0.65 -15.12 11.91
C ASP A 312 0.56 -14.37 10.57
N ASP A 313 -0.62 -13.85 10.26
CA ASP A 313 -0.93 -13.16 9.01
C ASP A 313 -0.05 -11.92 8.80
N SER A 314 0.21 -11.17 9.87
CA SER A 314 1.07 -9.99 9.81
C SER A 314 2.51 -10.37 9.49
N ALA A 315 3.04 -11.43 10.10
CA ALA A 315 4.36 -11.96 9.83
C ALA A 315 4.49 -12.48 8.40
N ALA A 316 3.49 -13.17 7.85
CA ALA A 316 3.52 -13.64 6.45
C ALA A 316 3.61 -12.47 5.46
N CYS A 317 2.78 -11.44 5.66
CA CYS A 317 2.82 -10.24 4.83
C CYS A 317 4.16 -9.50 5.01
N ASP A 318 4.56 -9.19 6.25
CA ASP A 318 5.77 -8.40 6.55
C ASP A 318 7.03 -9.06 5.99
N THR A 319 7.17 -10.37 6.15
CA THR A 319 8.31 -11.14 5.61
C THR A 319 8.38 -11.05 4.08
N SER A 320 7.23 -11.06 3.41
CA SER A 320 7.15 -10.96 1.96
C SER A 320 7.52 -9.56 1.47
N GLY A 321 7.08 -8.52 2.17
CA GLY A 321 7.48 -7.14 1.89
C GLY A 321 8.96 -6.89 2.15
N TYR A 322 9.50 -7.45 3.23
CA TYR A 322 10.93 -7.43 3.55
C TYR A 322 11.75 -8.05 2.42
N PHE A 323 11.36 -9.25 1.97
CA PHE A 323 12.02 -9.92 0.85
C PHE A 323 11.97 -9.06 -0.42
N TRP A 324 10.79 -8.51 -0.75
CA TRP A 324 10.60 -7.66 -1.93
C TRP A 324 11.56 -6.47 -2.01
N VAL A 325 11.71 -5.73 -0.90
CA VAL A 325 12.60 -4.56 -0.87
C VAL A 325 14.07 -4.94 -0.81
N ARG A 326 14.42 -6.03 -0.11
CA ARG A 326 15.78 -6.55 -0.03
C ARG A 326 16.29 -6.94 -1.42
N GLU A 327 15.45 -7.56 -2.23
CA GLU A 327 15.74 -7.92 -3.62
C GLU A 327 15.61 -6.72 -4.59
N VAL A 328 15.46 -5.49 -4.08
CA VAL A 328 15.32 -4.25 -4.86
C VAL A 328 14.20 -4.29 -5.91
N ALA A 329 13.16 -5.10 -5.69
CA ALA A 329 12.11 -5.34 -6.67
C ALA A 329 11.25 -4.10 -6.96
N ASN A 330 11.12 -3.16 -6.02
CA ASN A 330 10.48 -1.86 -6.27
C ASN A 330 11.14 -1.11 -7.43
N ARG A 331 12.48 -1.06 -7.47
CA ARG A 331 13.23 -0.38 -8.53
C ARG A 331 12.99 -1.01 -9.90
N GLU A 332 12.80 -2.32 -9.94
CA GLU A 332 12.49 -3.02 -11.19
C GLU A 332 11.04 -2.85 -11.61
N ALA A 333 10.11 -2.85 -10.64
CA ALA A 333 8.70 -2.59 -10.88
C ALA A 333 8.47 -1.19 -11.48
N ASP A 334 9.18 -0.17 -10.99
CA ASP A 334 9.03 1.21 -11.46
C ASP A 334 9.42 1.43 -12.93
N LYS A 335 10.14 0.47 -13.54
CA LYS A 335 10.62 0.59 -14.92
C LYS A 335 9.54 0.25 -15.95
N GLY A 336 8.41 -0.34 -15.55
CA GLY A 336 7.30 -0.57 -16.46
C GLY A 336 6.48 -1.84 -16.21
N ALA A 337 5.43 -1.97 -17.01
CA ALA A 337 4.48 -3.09 -17.00
C ALA A 337 4.78 -4.14 -18.10
N GLY A 338 5.97 -4.08 -18.71
CA GLY A 338 6.35 -4.91 -19.83
C GLY A 338 6.77 -6.34 -19.43
N ARG A 339 6.84 -7.22 -20.43
CA ARG A 339 7.33 -8.60 -20.26
C ARG A 339 8.71 -8.66 -19.61
N GLU A 340 9.60 -7.74 -20.02
CA GLU A 340 10.96 -7.64 -19.49
C GLU A 340 10.94 -7.45 -17.96
N GLN A 341 10.13 -6.52 -17.46
CA GLN A 341 10.09 -6.20 -16.02
C GLN A 341 9.50 -7.36 -15.23
N VAL A 342 8.45 -8.01 -15.74
CA VAL A 342 7.90 -9.23 -15.12
C VAL A 342 8.96 -10.35 -15.06
N GLN A 343 9.76 -10.51 -16.13
CA GLN A 343 10.85 -11.46 -16.15
C GLN A 343 11.94 -11.10 -15.14
N ARG A 344 12.38 -9.84 -15.09
CA ARG A 344 13.43 -9.38 -14.17
C ARG A 344 13.02 -9.55 -12.71
N ILE A 345 11.79 -9.16 -12.37
CA ILE A 345 11.25 -9.33 -11.02
C ILE A 345 11.08 -10.81 -10.68
N GLY A 346 10.55 -11.62 -11.60
CA GLY A 346 10.48 -13.06 -11.40
C GLY A 346 11.87 -13.66 -11.19
N GLY A 347 12.90 -13.19 -11.91
CA GLY A 347 14.29 -13.61 -11.75
C GLY A 347 14.85 -13.28 -10.36
N LEU A 348 14.53 -12.10 -9.82
CA LEU A 348 14.83 -11.74 -8.43
C LEU A 348 14.16 -12.70 -7.46
N VAL A 349 12.85 -12.86 -7.57
CA VAL A 349 12.03 -13.68 -6.64
C VAL A 349 12.44 -15.16 -6.70
N ASN A 350 12.63 -15.73 -7.89
CA ASN A 350 12.82 -17.17 -8.08
C ASN A 350 14.29 -17.60 -8.13
N ARG A 351 15.21 -16.71 -8.51
CA ARG A 351 16.60 -17.05 -8.86
C ARG A 351 17.65 -16.14 -8.22
N GLY A 352 17.22 -15.14 -7.43
CA GLY A 352 18.08 -14.17 -6.73
C GLY A 352 18.81 -13.20 -7.65
N ALA A 353 18.41 -13.06 -8.93
CA ALA A 353 19.05 -12.12 -9.84
C ALA A 353 18.14 -11.73 -11.01
N PRO A 354 18.12 -10.44 -11.43
CA PRO A 354 17.15 -9.95 -12.40
C PRO A 354 17.45 -10.40 -13.84
N HIS A 355 18.69 -10.77 -14.15
CA HIS A 355 19.05 -11.27 -15.49
C HIS A 355 18.69 -12.75 -15.70
N LYS A 356 18.38 -13.50 -14.63
CA LYS A 356 18.03 -14.92 -14.73
C LYS A 356 16.57 -15.06 -15.11
N ARG A 357 16.28 -15.86 -16.13
CA ARG A 357 14.90 -16.21 -16.49
C ARG A 357 14.27 -17.03 -15.35
N PRO A 358 13.12 -16.61 -14.80
CA PRO A 358 12.43 -17.39 -13.78
C PRO A 358 11.79 -18.63 -14.38
N LYS A 359 11.59 -19.64 -13.54
CA LYS A 359 10.69 -20.74 -13.89
C LYS A 359 9.27 -20.20 -14.10
N HIS A 360 8.52 -20.85 -15.01
CA HIS A 360 7.11 -20.56 -15.29
C HIS A 360 6.82 -19.09 -15.63
N LEU A 361 7.69 -18.45 -16.41
CA LEU A 361 7.55 -17.04 -16.79
C LEU A 361 6.17 -16.71 -17.40
N GLU A 362 5.61 -17.58 -18.24
CA GLU A 362 4.31 -17.33 -18.87
C GLU A 362 3.17 -17.25 -17.86
N ASP A 363 3.21 -18.07 -16.80
CA ASP A 363 2.22 -17.99 -15.72
C ASP A 363 2.34 -16.66 -14.95
N ARG A 364 3.56 -16.23 -14.65
CA ARG A 364 3.82 -14.93 -14.01
C ARG A 364 3.30 -13.77 -14.86
N LEU A 365 3.52 -13.82 -16.17
CA LEU A 365 3.03 -12.83 -17.13
C LEU A 365 1.50 -12.80 -17.20
N GLN A 366 0.87 -13.97 -17.25
CA GLN A 366 -0.59 -14.05 -17.29
C GLN A 366 -1.21 -13.45 -16.03
N LYS A 367 -0.67 -13.81 -14.85
CA LYS A 367 -1.10 -13.25 -13.57
C LYS A 367 -0.91 -11.73 -13.52
N PHE A 368 0.24 -11.24 -13.96
CA PHE A 368 0.51 -9.81 -14.01
C PHE A 368 -0.49 -9.08 -14.92
N ARG A 369 -0.76 -9.58 -16.13
CA ARG A 369 -1.72 -8.94 -17.06
C ARG A 369 -3.11 -8.81 -16.47
N VAL A 370 -3.61 -9.90 -15.87
CA VAL A 370 -4.94 -9.94 -15.23
C VAL A 370 -5.03 -8.91 -14.10
N ILE A 371 -4.03 -8.89 -13.22
CA ILE A 371 -3.99 -7.97 -12.08
C ILE A 371 -3.81 -6.52 -12.54
N TRP A 372 -2.85 -6.29 -13.44
CA TRP A 372 -2.53 -4.95 -13.95
C TRP A 372 -3.70 -4.31 -14.67
N GLY A 373 -4.45 -5.07 -15.47
CA GLY A 373 -5.67 -4.57 -16.12
C GLY A 373 -6.65 -3.98 -15.11
N ARG A 374 -6.85 -4.64 -13.97
CA ARG A 374 -7.76 -4.13 -12.93
C ARG A 374 -7.18 -2.98 -12.12
N VAL A 375 -5.91 -3.06 -11.74
CA VAL A 375 -5.26 -2.05 -10.90
C VAL A 375 -5.03 -0.73 -11.67
N ASN A 376 -4.79 -0.81 -12.99
CA ASN A 376 -4.55 0.35 -13.83
C ASN A 376 -5.83 1.13 -14.15
N ASP A 377 -6.98 0.45 -14.23
CA ASP A 377 -8.29 1.02 -14.58
C ASP A 377 -8.97 1.79 -13.42
N GLN A 378 -8.56 1.56 -12.17
CA GLN A 378 -9.04 2.31 -10.98
C GLN A 378 -8.46 3.73 -10.92
#